data_AF-A0A951Q594-F1
#
_entry.id   AF-A0A951Q594-F1
#
_cell.length_a   1.000
_cell.length_b   1.000
_cell.length_c   1.000
_cell.angle_alpha   90.00
_cell.angle_beta   90.00
_cell.angle_gamma   90.00
#
_symmetry.space_group_name_H-M   'P 1'
#
loop_
_entity.id
_entity.type
_entity.pdbx_description
1 polymer ?
#
loop_
_entity_poly.entity_id
_entity_poly.type
_entity_poly.pdbx_seq_one_letter_code
_entity_poly.pdbx_strand_id
1 'polypeptide(L)'
;MTVTKVQKLIIASETEISSPAGELIHLIEVRVGELDENLELTTEDIFEIVCREYHLNAELLEKELNCKCPFALTGFLSELERI
;
A
#
# COMPACT_ATOMS: atom_id res chain seq x y z
N MET A 1 5.40 -12.77 13.75
CA MET A 1 6.46 -12.56 12.74
C MET A 1 5.99 -11.68 11.57
N THR A 2 4.82 -11.04 11.67
CA THR A 2 4.16 -10.33 10.57
C THR A 2 4.52 -8.85 10.45
N VAL A 3 4.72 -8.18 11.60
CA VAL A 3 5.18 -6.78 11.66
C VAL A 3 6.48 -6.55 10.87
N THR A 4 7.38 -7.54 10.84
CA THR A 4 8.69 -7.44 10.17
C THR A 4 8.59 -7.40 8.65
N LYS A 5 7.60 -8.05 8.02
CA LYS A 5 7.41 -8.02 6.56
C LYS A 5 6.78 -6.72 6.09
N VAL A 6 5.77 -6.23 6.83
CA VAL A 6 5.12 -4.94 6.57
C VAL A 6 6.11 -3.79 6.79
N GLN A 7 6.92 -3.82 7.87
CA GLN A 7 8.02 -2.86 8.04
C GLN A 7 8.99 -2.86 6.84
N LYS A 8 9.31 -4.03 6.28
CA LYS A 8 10.21 -4.13 5.11
C LYS A 8 9.63 -3.51 3.84
N LEU A 9 8.30 -3.44 3.72
CA LEU A 9 7.58 -2.79 2.61
C LEU A 9 7.47 -1.26 2.79
N ILE A 10 7.52 -0.78 4.03
CA ILE A 10 7.38 0.64 4.41
C ILE A 10 8.73 1.38 4.47
N ILE A 11 9.87 0.68 4.54
CA ILE A 11 11.17 1.35 4.69
C ILE A 11 11.65 1.95 3.36
N ALA A 12 11.32 3.21 3.16
CA ALA A 12 12.24 4.23 2.64
C ALA A 12 12.45 5.41 3.63
N SER A 13 11.81 5.42 4.80
CA SER A 13 12.01 6.50 5.79
C SER A 13 11.86 6.01 7.23
N GLU A 14 12.78 6.47 8.10
CA GLU A 14 12.91 6.17 9.53
C GLU A 14 11.72 6.70 10.36
N THR A 15 10.53 6.17 10.12
CA THR A 15 9.34 6.53 10.89
C THR A 15 8.89 5.34 11.73
N GLU A 16 8.98 5.51 13.05
CA GLU A 16 8.37 4.62 14.05
C GLU A 16 6.84 4.66 13.90
N ILE A 17 6.30 3.85 13.01
CA ILE A 17 4.85 3.68 12.89
C ILE A 17 4.40 2.82 14.08
N SER A 18 3.94 3.50 15.13
CA SER A 18 3.34 2.88 16.33
C SER A 18 1.86 2.52 16.15
N SER A 19 1.31 2.70 14.93
CA SER A 19 -0.07 2.35 14.59
C SER A 19 -0.19 0.84 14.33
N PRO A 20 -1.28 0.17 14.78
CA PRO A 20 -1.53 -1.21 14.39
C PRO A 20 -1.67 -1.27 12.86
N ALA A 21 -0.98 -2.22 12.22
CA ALA A 21 -0.89 -2.33 10.76
C ALA A 21 -2.26 -2.26 10.06
N GLY A 22 -3.33 -2.77 10.66
CA GLY A 22 -4.69 -2.69 10.14
C GLY A 22 -5.25 -1.28 9.95
N GLU A 23 -4.87 -0.31 10.79
CA GLU A 23 -5.33 1.07 10.64
C GLU A 23 -4.71 1.74 9.40
N LEU A 24 -3.43 1.46 9.13
CA LEU A 24 -2.75 1.91 7.91
C LEU A 24 -3.35 1.27 6.65
N ILE A 25 -3.65 -0.04 6.71
CA ILE A 25 -4.25 -0.77 5.59
C ILE A 25 -5.63 -0.21 5.27
N HIS A 26 -6.45 0.04 6.30
CA HIS A 26 -7.76 0.64 6.12
C HIS A 26 -7.68 2.04 5.51
N LEU A 27 -6.71 2.86 5.93
CA LEU A 27 -6.48 4.18 5.34
C LEU A 27 -6.10 4.07 3.85
N ILE A 28 -5.23 3.13 3.49
CA ILE A 28 -4.84 2.88 2.10
C ILE A 28 -6.06 2.42 1.28
N GLU A 29 -6.90 1.51 1.81
CA GLU A 29 -8.12 1.04 1.14
C GLU A 29 -9.10 2.18 0.86
N VAL A 30 -9.38 3.02 1.85
CA VAL A 30 -10.25 4.20 1.69
C VAL A 30 -9.67 5.13 0.62
N ARG A 31 -8.36 5.39 0.68
CA ARG A 31 -7.70 6.30 -0.25
C ARG A 31 -7.70 5.80 -1.70
N VAL A 32 -7.52 4.49 -1.91
CA VAL A 32 -7.67 3.87 -3.23
C VAL A 32 -9.08 4.09 -3.76
N GLY A 33 -10.11 3.91 -2.93
CA GLY A 33 -11.50 4.16 -3.31
C GLY A 33 -11.76 5.62 -3.71
N GLU A 34 -11.26 6.59 -2.95
CA GLU A 34 -11.39 8.01 -3.28
C GLU A 34 -10.73 8.38 -4.61
N LEU A 35 -9.57 7.79 -4.91
CA LEU A 35 -8.84 8.05 -6.16
C LEU A 35 -9.47 7.35 -7.35
N ASP A 36 -10.11 6.18 -7.16
CA ASP A 36 -10.83 5.45 -8.20
C ASP A 36 -12.10 6.21 -8.67
N GLU A 37 -12.71 7.03 -7.81
CA GLU A 37 -13.80 7.93 -8.21
C GLU A 37 -13.34 9.01 -9.22
N ASN A 38 -12.03 9.28 -9.30
CA ASN A 38 -11.47 10.21 -10.26
C ASN A 38 -11.19 9.53 -11.60
N LEU A 39 -12.09 9.73 -12.56
CA LEU A 39 -12.00 9.18 -13.93
C LEU A 39 -10.79 9.66 -14.75
N GLU A 40 -10.06 10.69 -14.29
CA GLU A 40 -8.84 11.17 -14.96
C GLU A 40 -7.60 10.34 -14.58
N LEU A 41 -7.67 9.58 -13.48
CA LEU A 41 -6.56 8.77 -13.01
C LEU A 41 -6.63 7.37 -13.60
N THR A 42 -5.50 6.89 -14.11
CA THR A 42 -5.37 5.48 -14.46
C THR A 42 -5.10 4.64 -13.22
N THR A 43 -5.34 3.34 -13.31
CA THR A 43 -5.01 2.37 -12.26
C THR A 43 -3.54 2.46 -11.83
N GLU A 44 -2.62 2.70 -12.78
CA GLU A 44 -1.20 2.91 -12.50
C GLU A 44 -0.95 4.23 -11.76
N ASP A 45 -1.61 5.32 -12.15
CA ASP A 45 -1.49 6.61 -11.45
C ASP A 45 -1.94 6.49 -9.99
N ILE A 46 -3.06 5.82 -9.74
CA ILE A 46 -3.59 5.59 -8.39
C ILE A 46 -2.56 4.79 -7.56
N PHE A 47 -1.98 3.72 -8.13
CA PHE A 47 -0.96 2.93 -7.47
C PHE A 47 0.27 3.76 -7.08
N GLU A 48 0.79 4.57 -8.01
CA GLU A 48 1.96 5.43 -7.80
C GLU A 48 1.69 6.57 -6.80
N ILE A 49 0.46 7.12 -6.79
CA ILE A 49 0.02 8.12 -5.81
C ILE A 49 0.00 7.50 -4.42
N VAL A 50 -0.67 6.36 -4.25
CA VAL A 50 -0.79 5.68 -2.96
C VAL A 50 0.58 5.24 -2.44
N CYS A 51 1.44 4.66 -3.27
CA CYS A 51 2.78 4.28 -2.82
C CYS A 51 3.58 5.49 -2.34
N ARG A 52 3.44 6.65 -2.99
CA ARG A 52 4.11 7.88 -2.58
C ARG A 52 3.53 8.50 -1.32
N GLU A 53 2.19 8.58 -1.21
CA GLU A 53 1.48 9.16 -0.07
C GLU A 53 1.77 8.39 1.23
N TYR A 54 1.87 7.06 1.15
CA TYR A 54 2.09 6.18 2.31
C TYR A 54 3.53 5.68 2.43
N HIS A 55 4.48 6.25 1.66
CA HIS A 55 5.89 5.89 1.68
C HIS A 55 6.15 4.39 1.46
N LEU A 56 5.34 3.75 0.62
CA LEU A 56 5.51 2.35 0.24
C LEU A 56 6.56 2.23 -0.87
N ASN A 57 7.33 1.14 -0.84
CA ASN A 57 8.28 0.85 -1.90
C ASN A 57 7.56 0.33 -3.16
N ALA A 58 7.23 1.26 -4.08
CA ALA A 58 6.52 0.95 -5.33
C ALA A 58 7.24 -0.12 -6.18
N GLU A 59 8.57 -0.04 -6.32
CA GLU A 59 9.34 -1.02 -7.12
C GLU A 59 9.30 -2.43 -6.53
N LEU A 60 9.37 -2.53 -5.19
CA LEU A 60 9.26 -3.81 -4.50
C LEU A 60 7.84 -4.36 -4.65
N LEU A 61 6.83 -3.51 -4.43
CA LEU A 61 5.43 -3.89 -4.55
C LEU A 61 5.06 -4.31 -5.97
N GLU A 62 5.50 -3.59 -6.98
CA GLU A 62 5.28 -3.97 -8.39
C GLU A 62 5.90 -5.33 -8.70
N LYS A 63 7.10 -5.62 -8.17
CA LYS A 63 7.75 -6.93 -8.33
C LYS A 63 6.99 -8.06 -7.63
N GLU A 64 6.52 -7.82 -6.41
CA GLU A 64 5.76 -8.82 -5.63
C GLU A 64 4.36 -9.05 -6.22
N LEU A 65 3.69 -8.01 -6.69
CA LEU A 65 2.34 -8.06 -7.27
C LEU A 65 2.34 -8.40 -8.77
N ASN A 66 3.49 -8.27 -9.43
CA ASN A 66 3.66 -8.36 -10.89
C ASN A 66 2.69 -7.43 -11.67
N CYS A 67 2.24 -6.35 -11.03
CA CYS A 67 1.36 -5.34 -11.60
C CYS A 67 1.36 -4.07 -10.74
N LYS A 68 0.97 -2.94 -11.34
CA LYS A 68 0.70 -1.68 -10.65
C LYS A 68 -0.80 -1.51 -10.42
N CYS A 69 -1.38 -2.43 -9.66
CA CYS A 69 -2.82 -2.42 -9.36
C CYS A 69 -3.04 -2.03 -7.89
N PRO A 70 -3.73 -0.92 -7.60
CA PRO A 70 -3.98 -0.44 -6.24
C PRO A 70 -4.92 -1.38 -5.47
N PHE A 71 -5.81 -2.10 -6.16
CA PHE A 71 -6.65 -3.13 -5.54
C PHE A 71 -5.88 -4.42 -5.21
N ALA A 72 -4.87 -4.77 -6.03
CA ALA A 72 -3.97 -5.87 -5.70
C ALA A 72 -3.09 -5.52 -4.49
N LEU A 73 -2.67 -4.25 -4.40
CA LEU A 73 -1.94 -3.72 -3.25
C LEU A 73 -2.76 -3.84 -1.96
N THR A 74 -4.00 -3.36 -1.93
CA THR A 74 -4.84 -3.45 -0.71
C THR A 74 -5.10 -4.89 -0.30
N GLY A 75 -5.41 -5.78 -1.26
CA GLY A 75 -5.56 -7.21 -1.01
C GLY A 75 -4.31 -7.84 -0.40
N PHE A 76 -3.14 -7.57 -0.98
CA PHE A 76 -1.86 -8.08 -0.49
C PHE A 76 -1.54 -7.59 0.92
N LEU A 77 -1.77 -6.31 1.21
CA LEU A 77 -1.55 -5.75 2.54
C LEU A 77 -2.50 -6.36 3.58
N SER A 78 -3.78 -6.55 3.23
CA SER A 78 -4.77 -7.20 4.08
C SER A 78 -4.45 -8.67 4.36
N GLU A 79 -3.85 -9.39 3.40
CA GLU A 79 -3.34 -10.75 3.64
C GLU A 79 -2.13 -10.76 4.59
N LEU A 80 -1.24 -9.76 4.48
CA LEU A 80 -0.10 -9.62 5.38
C LEU A 80 -0.49 -9.30 6.82
N GLU A 81 -1.64 -8.68 7.07
CA GLU A 81 -2.16 -8.47 8.42
C GLU A 81 -2.65 -9.77 9.07
N ARG A 82 -3.25 -10.67 8.27
CA ARG A 82 -3.87 -11.91 8.79
C ARG A 82 -2.88 -13.01 9.18
N ILE A 83 -1.60 -12.88 8.84
CA ILE A 83 -0.53 -13.89 9.07
C ILE A 83 0.19 -13.65 10.42
#